data_AF-A0A7V9I8C3-F1
#
_entry.id   AF-A0A7V9I8C3-F1
#
_cell.length_a   1.000
_cell.length_b   1.000
_cell.length_c   1.000
_cell.angle_alpha   90.00
_cell.angle_beta   90.00
_cell.angle_gamma   90.00
#
_symmetry.space_group_name_H-M   'P 1'
#
loop_
_entity.id
_entity.type
_entity.pdbx_description
1 polymer ?
#
loop_
_entity_poly.entity_id
_entity_poly.type
_entity_poly.pdbx_seq_one_letter_code
_entity_poly.pdbx_strand_id
1 'polypeptide(L)'
;MRLFEMAMRGYFYDHCTAASASLAFYGLFSGFPLLLLAVTVAAVVLDADRAADRVQEVLRAWVPVSSGLVEAGVRGAVDAGGGVFGFSIIALLWSGTRVFAQVTRALNEAWDVPHNYTLRYRLVIELFLVMVTVALIALSLLYKPVLNQVWDSLTGKPTPPEGPVWSFAGEVWVKVLGFLIVLLLYRYLPRRRVSWRDAVPGALLTSVFFQVS
;
A
#
# COMPACT_ATOMS: atom_id res chain seq x y z
N MET A 1 14.12 -27.01 -17.11
CA MET A 1 15.08 -26.06 -17.74
C MET A 1 14.45 -25.24 -18.88
N ARG A 2 13.81 -25.84 -19.90
CA ARG A 2 13.23 -25.09 -21.04
C ARG A 2 12.21 -23.99 -20.68
N LEU A 3 11.39 -24.20 -19.64
CA LEU A 3 10.44 -23.18 -19.15
C LEU A 3 11.13 -21.94 -18.55
N PHE A 4 12.28 -22.12 -17.89
CA PHE A 4 13.03 -21.01 -17.30
C PHE A 4 13.72 -20.17 -18.38
N GLU A 5 14.27 -20.80 -19.42
CA GLU A 5 14.83 -20.08 -20.58
C GLU A 5 13.75 -19.32 -21.37
N MET A 6 12.55 -19.91 -21.54
CA MET A 6 11.43 -19.21 -22.17
C MET A 6 10.96 -18.01 -21.33
N ALA A 7 10.88 -18.17 -20.01
CA ALA A 7 10.53 -17.07 -19.10
C ALA A 7 11.59 -15.94 -19.11
N MET A 8 12.87 -16.30 -19.08
CA MET A 8 13.97 -15.34 -19.16
C MET A 8 14.00 -14.60 -20.51
N ARG A 9 13.79 -15.31 -21.62
CA ARG A 9 13.71 -14.66 -22.94
C ARG A 9 12.49 -13.75 -23.08
N GLY A 10 11.33 -14.17 -22.59
CA GLY A 10 10.13 -13.33 -22.55
C GLY A 10 10.35 -12.05 -21.74
N TYR A 11 10.99 -12.14 -20.56
CA TYR A 11 11.32 -10.99 -19.71
C TYR A 11 12.14 -9.91 -20.44
N PHE A 12 13.11 -10.28 -21.28
CA PHE A 12 13.90 -9.31 -22.04
C PHE A 12 13.18 -8.81 -23.31
N TYR A 13 12.31 -9.62 -23.90
CA TYR A 13 11.56 -9.26 -25.12
C TYR A 13 10.43 -8.27 -24.83
N ASP A 14 9.78 -8.39 -23.67
CA ASP A 14 8.61 -7.60 -23.26
C ASP A 14 8.99 -6.28 -22.55
N HIS A 15 10.19 -5.75 -22.79
CA HIS A 15 10.71 -4.51 -22.16
C HIS A 15 10.49 -4.43 -20.64
N CYS A 16 10.46 -5.58 -19.95
CA CYS A 16 10.08 -5.65 -18.53
C CYS A 16 11.02 -4.83 -17.64
N THR A 17 12.27 -4.60 -18.07
CA THR A 17 13.23 -3.72 -17.39
C THR A 17 12.80 -2.26 -17.39
N ALA A 18 12.33 -1.74 -18.53
CA ALA A 18 11.80 -0.37 -18.62
C ALA A 18 10.48 -0.23 -17.87
N ALA A 19 9.61 -1.23 -17.94
CA ALA A 19 8.38 -1.28 -17.14
C ALA A 19 8.69 -1.28 -15.64
N SER A 20 9.64 -2.11 -15.19
CA SER A 20 10.09 -2.18 -13.79
C SER A 20 10.72 -0.87 -13.31
N ALA A 21 11.56 -0.23 -14.14
CA ALA A 21 12.15 1.06 -13.82
C ALA A 21 11.08 2.16 -13.67
N SER A 22 10.09 2.20 -14.58
CA SER A 22 8.99 3.16 -14.50
C SER A 22 8.10 2.90 -13.27
N LEU A 23 7.87 1.62 -12.93
CA LEU A 23 7.12 1.23 -11.75
C LEU A 23 7.84 1.66 -10.47
N ALA A 24 9.16 1.45 -10.39
CA ALA A 24 9.99 1.92 -9.28
C ALA A 24 9.98 3.45 -9.16
N PHE A 25 10.11 4.17 -10.28
CA PHE A 25 10.07 5.64 -10.30
C PHE A 25 8.73 6.18 -9.80
N TYR A 26 7.61 5.69 -10.34
CA TYR A 26 6.28 6.12 -9.90
C TYR A 26 5.97 5.65 -8.47
N GLY A 27 6.44 4.45 -8.08
CA GLY A 27 6.31 3.93 -6.73
C GLY A 27 6.98 4.85 -5.71
N LEU A 28 8.27 5.16 -5.93
CA LEU A 28 9.03 6.09 -5.09
C LEU A 28 8.37 7.47 -5.06
N PHE A 29 7.96 8.00 -6.21
CA PHE A 29 7.30 9.31 -6.29
C PHE A 29 5.95 9.34 -5.57
N SER A 30 5.19 8.24 -5.61
CA SER A 30 3.92 8.10 -4.87
C SER A 30 4.11 7.91 -3.38
N GLY A 31 5.28 7.39 -2.96
CA GLY A 31 5.64 7.23 -1.56
C GLY A 31 5.62 8.56 -0.81
N PHE A 32 6.15 9.63 -1.38
CA PHE A 32 6.19 10.94 -0.71
C PHE A 32 4.78 11.51 -0.38
N PRO A 33 3.85 11.65 -1.35
CA PRO A 33 2.47 12.06 -1.05
C PRO A 33 1.74 11.10 -0.11
N LEU A 34 2.01 9.80 -0.20
CA LEU A 34 1.43 8.80 0.69
C LEU A 34 1.87 9.01 2.14
N LEU A 35 3.16 9.29 2.35
CA LEU A 35 3.70 9.59 3.67
C LEU A 35 3.14 10.88 4.24
N LEU A 36 3.08 11.95 3.43
CA LEU A 36 2.46 13.21 3.86
C LEU A 36 0.98 13.01 4.22
N LEU A 37 0.25 12.21 3.44
CA LEU A 37 -1.14 11.88 3.77
C LEU A 37 -1.25 11.05 5.06
N ALA A 38 -0.41 10.05 5.25
CA ALA A 38 -0.37 9.24 6.47
C ALA A 38 -0.07 10.09 7.71
N VAL A 39 0.90 11.00 7.60
CA VAL A 39 1.28 11.97 8.64
C VAL A 39 0.14 12.91 8.98
N THR A 40 -0.48 13.53 7.97
CA THR A 40 -1.60 14.47 8.20
C THR A 40 -2.81 13.78 8.81
N VAL A 41 -3.15 12.57 8.37
CA VAL A 41 -4.19 11.75 8.99
C VAL A 41 -3.83 11.38 10.42
N ALA A 42 -2.58 10.95 10.66
CA ALA A 42 -2.11 10.61 11.98
C ALA A 42 -2.16 11.83 12.91
N ALA A 43 -1.71 13.00 12.49
CA ALA A 43 -1.72 14.22 13.29
C ALA A 43 -3.13 14.78 13.59
N VAL A 44 -4.13 14.45 12.78
CA VAL A 44 -5.54 14.80 13.05
C VAL A 44 -6.15 13.84 14.08
N VAL A 45 -5.77 12.56 14.04
CA VAL A 45 -6.35 11.52 14.91
C VAL A 45 -5.56 11.35 16.21
N LEU A 46 -4.26 11.64 16.19
CA LEU A 46 -3.29 11.47 17.26
C LEU A 46 -2.60 12.81 17.53
N ASP A 47 -2.15 13.02 18.77
CA ASP A 47 -1.26 14.13 19.10
C ASP A 47 0.01 14.08 18.23
N ALA A 48 0.57 15.25 17.88
CA ALA A 48 1.68 15.36 16.91
C ALA A 48 2.88 14.46 17.23
N ASP A 49 3.23 14.31 18.50
CA ASP A 49 4.34 13.45 18.94
C ASP A 49 4.04 11.96 18.69
N ARG A 50 2.81 11.52 18.96
CA ARG A 50 2.36 10.14 18.70
C ARG A 50 2.23 9.84 17.22
N ALA A 51 1.89 10.84 16.41
CA ALA A 51 1.81 10.71 14.97
C ALA A 51 3.21 10.43 14.35
N ALA A 52 4.25 11.16 14.80
CA ALA A 52 5.62 10.96 14.32
C ALA A 52 6.14 9.56 14.66
N ASP A 53 5.99 9.11 15.91
CA ASP A 53 6.40 7.78 16.35
C ASP A 53 5.70 6.68 15.54
N ARG A 54 4.39 6.83 15.31
CA ARG A 54 3.61 5.82 14.58
C ARG A 54 4.00 5.75 13.10
N VAL A 55 4.18 6.90 12.46
CA VAL A 55 4.64 6.97 11.07
C VAL A 55 6.04 6.40 10.96
N GLN A 56 6.91 6.68 11.92
CA GLN A 56 8.25 6.14 11.95
C GLN A 56 8.27 4.61 12.17
N GLU A 57 7.47 4.07 13.08
CA GLU A 57 7.32 2.62 13.31
C GLU A 57 6.94 1.91 12.01
N VAL A 58 5.97 2.47 11.28
CA VAL A 58 5.55 1.93 9.99
C VAL A 58 6.67 2.05 8.98
N LEU A 59 7.28 3.23 8.82
CA LEU A 59 8.34 3.48 7.84
C LEU A 59 9.57 2.59 8.02
N ARG A 60 9.99 2.35 9.27
CA ARG A 60 11.13 1.46 9.58
C ARG A 60 10.93 0.04 9.06
N ALA A 61 9.68 -0.41 8.91
CA ALA A 61 9.39 -1.72 8.33
C ALA A 61 9.62 -1.77 6.80
N TRP A 62 9.66 -0.63 6.12
CA TRP A 62 9.79 -0.56 4.66
C TRP A 62 11.13 0.02 4.20
N VAL A 63 11.63 1.05 4.88
CA VAL A 63 12.85 1.78 4.49
C VAL A 63 13.59 2.28 5.73
N PRO A 64 14.93 2.14 5.79
CA PRO A 64 15.73 2.79 6.82
C PRO A 64 15.75 4.31 6.61
N VAL A 65 14.77 5.02 7.20
CA VAL A 65 14.67 6.49 7.18
C VAL A 65 15.08 7.04 8.55
N SER A 66 15.79 8.18 8.57
CA SER A 66 16.18 8.85 9.83
C SER A 66 14.95 9.38 10.57
N SER A 67 14.93 9.25 11.90
CA SER A 67 13.85 9.80 12.77
C SER A 67 13.61 11.29 12.50
N GLY A 68 14.69 12.07 12.46
CA GLY A 68 14.61 13.51 12.27
C GLY A 68 13.98 13.94 10.95
N LEU A 69 14.13 13.16 9.88
CA LEU A 69 13.46 13.47 8.60
C LEU A 69 11.94 13.26 8.70
N VAL A 70 11.52 12.20 9.40
CA VAL A 70 10.10 11.91 9.62
C VAL A 70 9.49 12.95 10.54
N GLU A 71 10.13 13.28 11.66
CA GLU A 71 9.68 14.31 12.60
C GLU A 71 9.56 15.69 11.95
N ALA A 72 10.56 16.10 11.15
CA ALA A 72 10.51 17.36 10.42
C ALA A 72 9.37 17.39 9.38
N GLY A 73 9.13 16.26 8.69
CA GLY A 73 8.01 16.10 7.79
C GLY A 73 6.65 16.17 8.50
N VAL A 74 6.56 15.58 9.69
CA VAL A 74 5.36 15.62 10.54
C VAL A 74 5.05 17.02 11.02
N ARG A 75 6.03 17.71 11.60
CA ARG A 75 5.86 19.08 12.06
C ARG A 75 5.50 20.03 10.91
N GLY A 76 6.19 19.91 9.77
CA GLY A 76 5.88 20.71 8.59
C GLY A 76 4.46 20.47 8.06
N ALA A 77 3.97 19.23 8.13
CA ALA A 77 2.59 18.90 7.74
C ALA A 77 1.53 19.45 8.71
N VAL A 78 1.82 19.44 10.02
CA VAL A 78 0.97 20.04 11.05
C VAL A 78 0.91 21.56 10.88
N ASP A 79 2.07 22.20 10.73
CA ASP A 79 2.18 23.67 10.60
C ASP A 79 1.50 24.20 9.34
N ALA A 80 1.56 23.44 8.24
CA ALA A 80 0.95 23.83 6.97
C ALA A 80 -0.57 23.56 6.91
N GLY A 81 -1.13 22.84 7.88
CA GLY A 81 -2.57 22.61 8.03
C GLY A 81 -3.23 21.91 6.83
N GLY A 82 -4.50 22.25 6.59
CA GLY A 82 -5.35 21.57 5.59
C GLY A 82 -4.85 21.64 4.13
N GLY A 83 -3.98 22.59 3.80
CA GLY A 83 -3.40 22.72 2.46
C GLY A 83 -2.52 21.53 2.07
N VAL A 84 -1.71 21.02 3.00
CA VAL A 84 -0.85 19.85 2.76
C VAL A 84 -1.68 18.58 2.63
N PHE A 85 -2.77 18.44 3.39
CA PHE A 85 -3.69 17.31 3.25
C PHE A 85 -4.29 17.24 1.84
N GLY A 86 -4.84 18.35 1.34
CA GLY A 86 -5.42 18.42 0.00
C GLY A 86 -4.39 18.17 -1.11
N PHE A 87 -3.20 18.79 -1.00
CA PHE A 87 -2.11 18.56 -1.94
C PHE A 87 -1.67 17.09 -1.97
N SER A 88 -1.52 16.47 -0.80
CA SER A 88 -1.11 15.07 -0.67
C SER A 88 -2.10 14.13 -1.34
N ILE A 89 -3.41 14.36 -1.18
CA ILE A 89 -4.44 13.57 -1.87
C ILE A 89 -4.29 13.70 -3.38
N ILE A 90 -4.22 14.92 -3.92
CA ILE A 90 -4.16 15.15 -5.38
C ILE A 90 -2.88 14.54 -5.96
N ALA A 91 -1.73 14.78 -5.32
CA ALA A 91 -0.44 14.24 -5.74
C ALA A 91 -0.42 12.71 -5.65
N LEU A 92 -1.02 12.12 -4.61
CA LEU A 92 -1.11 10.68 -4.44
C LEU A 92 -2.04 10.03 -5.46
N LEU A 93 -3.21 10.59 -5.72
CA LEU A 93 -4.12 10.09 -6.74
C LEU A 93 -3.45 10.11 -8.12
N TRP A 94 -2.76 11.19 -8.45
CA TRP A 94 -2.06 11.31 -9.73
C TRP A 94 -0.89 10.33 -9.87
N SER A 95 -0.03 10.25 -8.86
CA SER A 95 1.15 9.37 -8.87
C SER A 95 0.79 7.89 -8.72
N GLY A 96 -0.11 7.55 -7.80
CA GLY A 96 -0.61 6.20 -7.56
C GLY A 96 -1.35 5.63 -8.77
N THR A 97 -2.17 6.44 -9.46
CA THR A 97 -2.82 5.99 -10.71
C THR A 97 -1.78 5.57 -11.75
N ARG A 98 -0.63 6.26 -11.83
CA ARG A 98 0.46 5.90 -12.75
C ARG A 98 1.17 4.61 -12.37
N VAL A 99 1.33 4.33 -11.07
CA VAL A 99 1.85 3.04 -10.58
C VAL A 99 0.95 1.91 -11.07
N PHE A 100 -0.35 1.96 -10.74
CA PHE A 100 -1.29 0.91 -11.15
C PHE A 100 -1.47 0.84 -12.67
N ALA A 101 -1.33 1.96 -13.37
CA ALA A 101 -1.29 1.98 -14.83
C ALA A 101 -0.13 1.16 -15.40
N GLN A 102 1.05 1.20 -14.78
CA GLN A 102 2.18 0.38 -15.20
C GLN A 102 2.02 -1.08 -14.82
N VAL A 103 1.54 -1.38 -13.60
CA VAL A 103 1.23 -2.76 -13.21
C VAL A 103 0.19 -3.36 -14.17
N THR A 104 -0.85 -2.60 -14.53
CA THR A 104 -1.89 -3.05 -15.46
C THR A 104 -1.35 -3.36 -16.83
N ARG A 105 -0.40 -2.55 -17.34
CA ARG A 105 0.27 -2.81 -18.61
C ARG A 105 1.09 -4.09 -18.55
N ALA A 106 1.97 -4.21 -17.56
CA ALA A 106 2.83 -5.38 -17.38
C ALA A 106 2.02 -6.68 -17.22
N LEU A 107 0.93 -6.63 -16.46
CA LEU A 107 0.02 -7.77 -16.31
C LEU A 107 -0.71 -8.12 -17.61
N ASN A 108 -1.26 -7.14 -18.32
CA ASN A 108 -1.96 -7.41 -19.58
C ASN A 108 -1.02 -7.98 -20.66
N GLU A 109 0.23 -7.54 -20.68
CA GLU A 109 1.29 -8.06 -21.55
C GLU A 109 1.62 -9.52 -21.19
N ALA A 110 1.84 -9.82 -19.90
CA ALA A 110 2.07 -11.18 -19.44
C ALA A 110 0.91 -12.16 -19.72
N TRP A 111 -0.33 -11.65 -19.83
CA TRP A 111 -1.53 -12.44 -20.14
C TRP A 111 -1.99 -12.36 -21.60
N ASP A 112 -1.20 -11.75 -22.48
CA ASP A 112 -1.46 -11.62 -23.93
C ASP A 112 -2.87 -11.09 -24.25
N VAL A 113 -3.31 -10.07 -23.50
CA VAL A 113 -4.66 -9.49 -23.64
C VAL A 113 -4.65 -8.44 -24.77
N PRO A 114 -5.56 -8.53 -25.76
CA PRO A 114 -5.59 -7.59 -26.88
C PRO A 114 -5.90 -6.15 -26.41
N HIS A 115 -5.27 -5.18 -27.08
CA HIS A 115 -5.19 -3.76 -26.72
C HIS A 115 -6.51 -2.95 -26.86
N ASN A 116 -7.67 -3.59 -26.71
CA ASN A 116 -8.98 -2.95 -26.85
C ASN A 116 -9.33 -2.17 -25.57
N TYR A 117 -8.81 -0.96 -25.43
CA TYR A 117 -8.99 -0.15 -24.22
C TYR A 117 -10.07 0.93 -24.37
N THR A 118 -11.18 0.79 -23.62
CA THR A 118 -11.93 1.97 -23.19
C THR A 118 -11.16 2.65 -22.06
N LEU A 119 -10.58 3.83 -22.32
CA LEU A 119 -9.76 4.60 -21.38
C LEU A 119 -10.45 4.80 -20.02
N ARG A 120 -11.77 5.03 -20.04
CA ARG A 120 -12.61 5.28 -18.87
C ARG A 120 -12.61 4.11 -17.87
N TYR A 121 -12.82 2.89 -18.36
CA TYR A 121 -12.89 1.70 -17.49
C TYR A 121 -11.54 1.43 -16.79
N ARG A 122 -10.44 1.64 -17.52
CA ARG A 122 -9.09 1.52 -16.98
C ARG A 122 -8.84 2.50 -15.84
N LEU A 123 -9.14 3.78 -16.08
CA LEU A 123 -8.91 4.84 -15.11
C LEU A 123 -9.73 4.65 -13.82
N VAL A 124 -10.97 4.17 -13.95
CA VAL A 124 -11.85 3.85 -12.80
C VAL A 124 -11.26 2.74 -11.94
N ILE A 125 -10.76 1.65 -12.54
CA ILE A 125 -10.12 0.56 -11.80
C ILE A 125 -8.84 1.01 -11.12
N GLU A 126 -7.98 1.73 -11.83
CA GLU A 126 -6.71 2.22 -11.29
C GLU A 126 -6.96 3.17 -10.09
N LEU A 127 -7.90 4.10 -10.21
CA LEU A 127 -8.31 4.97 -9.10
C LEU A 127 -8.92 4.18 -7.93
N PHE A 128 -9.78 3.19 -8.23
CA PHE A 128 -10.34 2.32 -7.20
C PHE A 128 -9.24 1.60 -6.42
N LEU A 129 -8.22 1.08 -7.10
CA LEU A 129 -7.09 0.41 -6.46
C LEU A 129 -6.24 1.38 -5.62
N VAL A 130 -6.03 2.62 -6.07
CA VAL A 130 -5.39 3.66 -5.23
C VAL A 130 -6.20 3.87 -3.96
N MET A 131 -7.51 4.10 -4.08
CA MET A 131 -8.39 4.36 -2.94
C MET A 131 -8.40 3.21 -1.95
N VAL A 132 -8.48 1.97 -2.43
CA VAL A 132 -8.44 0.78 -1.57
C VAL A 132 -7.08 0.63 -0.90
N THR A 133 -5.98 0.87 -1.61
CA THR A 133 -4.62 0.81 -1.03
C THR A 133 -4.46 1.85 0.08
N VAL A 134 -4.90 3.09 -0.17
CA VAL A 134 -4.88 4.16 0.84
C VAL A 134 -5.76 3.81 2.04
N ALA A 135 -6.96 3.28 1.82
CA ALA A 135 -7.85 2.85 2.90
C ALA A 135 -7.25 1.73 3.75
N LEU A 136 -6.59 0.74 3.12
CA LEU A 136 -5.94 -0.37 3.83
C LEU A 136 -4.73 0.11 4.64
N ILE A 137 -3.94 1.05 4.11
CA ILE A 137 -2.84 1.67 4.84
C ILE A 137 -3.37 2.50 6.01
N ALA A 138 -4.41 3.31 5.79
CA ALA A 138 -5.06 4.07 6.88
C ALA A 138 -5.57 3.13 7.98
N LEU A 139 -6.20 2.01 7.61
CA LEU A 139 -6.64 0.99 8.56
C LEU A 139 -5.47 0.36 9.33
N SER A 140 -4.32 0.14 8.67
CA SER A 140 -3.08 -0.34 9.32
C SER A 140 -2.45 0.69 10.27
N LEU A 141 -2.64 1.99 10.02
CA LEU A 141 -2.15 3.04 10.91
C LEU A 141 -3.05 3.18 12.13
N LEU A 142 -4.36 3.08 11.91
CA LEU A 142 -5.40 3.38 12.89
C LEU A 142 -5.84 2.19 13.75
N TYR A 143 -5.48 0.94 13.41
CA TYR A 143 -5.98 -0.20 14.18
C TYR A 143 -5.58 -0.17 15.66
N LYS A 144 -4.32 0.16 16.01
CA LYS A 144 -3.89 0.22 17.43
C LYS A 144 -4.63 1.35 18.19
N PRO A 145 -4.64 2.61 17.71
CA PRO A 145 -5.38 3.68 18.38
C PRO A 145 -6.87 3.37 18.56
N VAL A 146 -7.53 2.88 17.50
CA VAL A 146 -8.97 2.58 17.52
C VAL A 146 -9.27 1.44 18.49
N LEU A 147 -8.50 0.36 18.47
CA LEU A 147 -8.69 -0.74 19.40
C LEU A 147 -8.47 -0.30 20.85
N ASN A 148 -7.46 0.53 21.12
CA ASN A 148 -7.21 1.06 22.46
C ASN A 148 -8.36 1.93 22.95
N GLN A 149 -8.90 2.79 22.09
CA GLN A 149 -10.04 3.65 22.42
C GLN A 149 -11.32 2.84 22.67
N VAL A 150 -11.57 1.80 21.88
CA VAL A 150 -12.70 0.87 22.08
C VAL A 150 -12.54 0.11 23.39
N TRP A 151 -11.32 -0.35 23.71
CA TRP A 151 -11.03 -1.03 24.97
C TRP A 151 -11.27 -0.15 26.19
N ASP A 152 -10.76 1.08 26.16
CA ASP A 152 -10.94 2.05 27.25
C ASP A 152 -12.43 2.34 27.49
N SER A 153 -13.20 2.53 26.40
CA SER A 153 -14.64 2.74 26.47
C SER A 153 -15.42 1.56 27.06
N LEU A 154 -14.96 0.32 26.81
CA LEU A 154 -15.64 -0.89 27.29
C LEU A 154 -15.25 -1.30 28.71
N THR A 155 -14.00 -1.04 29.11
CA THR A 155 -13.43 -1.57 30.36
C THR A 155 -13.14 -0.50 31.40
N GLY A 156 -13.17 0.78 31.02
CA GLY A 156 -12.78 1.91 31.85
C GLY A 156 -11.30 1.88 32.25
N LYS A 157 -10.48 1.08 31.56
CA LYS A 157 -9.05 0.93 31.81
C LYS A 157 -8.27 1.50 30.61
N PRO A 158 -7.39 2.48 30.83
CA PRO A 158 -6.68 3.17 29.75
C PRO A 158 -5.64 2.29 29.04
N THR A 159 -5.28 1.14 29.61
CA THR A 159 -4.32 0.20 29.04
C THR A 159 -4.99 -1.12 28.64
N PRO A 160 -4.94 -1.51 27.35
CA PRO A 160 -5.18 -2.88 26.95
C PRO A 160 -4.21 -3.82 27.67
N PRO A 161 -4.56 -5.09 27.90
CA PRO A 161 -3.57 -6.04 28.38
C PRO A 161 -2.49 -6.17 27.31
N GLU A 162 -1.25 -5.76 27.61
CA GLU A 162 -0.04 -6.07 26.84
C GLU A 162 0.30 -7.56 26.93
N GLY A 163 -0.72 -8.40 26.75
CA GLY A 163 -0.59 -9.84 26.71
C GLY A 163 -0.10 -10.28 25.33
N PRO A 164 0.53 -11.47 25.25
CA PRO A 164 0.96 -12.08 23.99
C PRO A 164 -0.15 -12.12 22.93
N VAL A 165 -1.41 -12.21 23.38
CA VAL A 165 -2.61 -12.21 22.53
C VAL A 165 -2.79 -10.89 21.76
N TRP A 166 -2.51 -9.74 22.38
CA TRP A 166 -2.71 -8.43 21.76
C TRP A 166 -1.64 -8.14 20.70
N SER A 167 -0.39 -8.47 21.01
CA SER A 167 0.73 -8.40 20.04
C SER A 167 0.50 -9.35 18.87
N PHE A 168 0.07 -10.59 19.14
CA PHE A 168 -0.25 -11.57 18.11
C PHE A 168 -1.39 -11.10 17.17
N ALA A 169 -2.44 -10.49 17.73
CA ALA A 169 -3.54 -9.94 16.93
C ALA A 169 -3.07 -8.83 15.98
N GLY A 170 -2.17 -7.94 16.44
CA GLY A 170 -1.60 -6.88 15.61
C GLY A 170 -0.74 -7.41 14.47
N GLU A 171 0.10 -8.43 14.73
CA GLU A 171 0.91 -9.06 13.68
C GLU A 171 0.05 -9.77 12.63
N VAL A 172 -0.95 -10.54 13.07
CA VAL A 172 -1.91 -11.20 12.17
C VAL A 172 -2.66 -10.17 11.33
N TRP A 173 -3.05 -9.05 11.93
CA TRP A 173 -3.76 -7.97 11.23
C TRP A 173 -2.96 -7.40 10.06
N VAL A 174 -1.69 -7.05 10.28
CA VAL A 174 -0.82 -6.52 9.21
C VAL A 174 -0.62 -7.54 8.10
N LYS A 175 -0.44 -8.82 8.44
CA LYS A 175 -0.31 -9.92 7.46
C LYS A 175 -1.56 -10.10 6.61
N VAL A 176 -2.74 -10.04 7.24
CA VAL A 176 -4.04 -10.12 6.55
C VAL A 176 -4.22 -8.94 5.60
N LEU A 177 -3.90 -7.71 6.02
CA LEU A 177 -3.97 -6.54 5.15
C LEU A 177 -3.03 -6.66 3.95
N GLY A 178 -1.78 -7.11 4.15
CA GLY A 178 -0.84 -7.36 3.07
C GLY A 178 -1.37 -8.39 2.05
N PHE A 179 -1.91 -9.50 2.54
CA PHE A 179 -2.56 -10.50 1.70
C PHE A 179 -3.75 -9.93 0.92
N LEU A 180 -4.61 -9.14 1.57
CA LEU A 180 -5.76 -8.50 0.94
C LEU A 180 -5.34 -7.55 -0.19
N ILE A 181 -4.30 -6.75 0.02
CA ILE A 181 -3.74 -5.88 -1.04
C ILE A 181 -3.37 -6.73 -2.25
N VAL A 182 -2.52 -7.74 -2.08
CA VAL A 182 -2.05 -8.60 -3.17
C VAL A 182 -3.20 -9.31 -3.88
N LEU A 183 -4.18 -9.83 -3.12
CA LEU A 183 -5.35 -10.50 -3.67
C LEU A 183 -6.19 -9.56 -4.55
N LEU A 184 -6.40 -8.33 -4.09
CA LEU A 184 -7.13 -7.32 -4.85
C LEU A 184 -6.38 -6.93 -6.13
N LEU A 185 -5.05 -6.82 -6.07
CA LEU A 185 -4.22 -6.62 -7.26
C LEU A 185 -4.40 -7.78 -8.26
N TYR A 186 -4.37 -9.03 -7.82
CA TYR A 186 -4.55 -10.16 -8.76
C TYR A 186 -5.97 -10.29 -9.30
N ARG A 187 -6.98 -9.81 -8.56
CA ARG A 187 -8.38 -9.98 -8.95
C ARG A 187 -8.91 -8.88 -9.87
N TYR A 188 -8.57 -7.63 -9.58
CA TYR A 188 -9.19 -6.45 -10.19
C TYR A 188 -8.32 -5.80 -11.27
N LEU A 189 -7.02 -6.07 -11.25
CA LEU A 189 -6.05 -5.43 -12.12
C LEU A 189 -5.97 -6.09 -13.51
N PRO A 190 -6.11 -7.44 -13.65
CA PRO A 190 -6.25 -8.06 -14.97
C PRO A 190 -7.61 -7.76 -15.58
N ARG A 191 -7.63 -7.35 -16.87
CA ARG A 191 -8.90 -7.17 -17.62
C ARG A 191 -9.63 -8.48 -17.91
N ARG A 192 -8.91 -9.60 -17.88
CA ARG A 192 -9.52 -10.92 -17.99
C ARG A 192 -10.17 -11.27 -16.65
N ARG A 193 -11.37 -11.86 -16.67
CA ARG A 193 -12.03 -12.33 -15.43
C ARG A 193 -11.20 -13.47 -14.84
N VAL A 194 -10.27 -13.14 -13.94
CA VAL A 194 -9.53 -14.14 -13.16
C VAL A 194 -10.48 -14.72 -12.12
N SER A 195 -10.58 -16.05 -12.06
CA SER A 195 -11.42 -16.71 -11.06
C SER A 195 -10.76 -16.59 -9.68
N TRP A 196 -11.55 -16.61 -8.60
CA TRP A 196 -11.02 -16.61 -7.23
C TRP A 196 -10.07 -17.80 -6.97
N ARG A 197 -10.27 -18.91 -7.68
CA ARG A 197 -9.43 -20.11 -7.58
C ARG A 197 -8.04 -19.91 -8.17
N ASP A 198 -7.88 -18.99 -9.12
CA ASP A 198 -6.60 -18.71 -9.77
C ASP A 198 -5.86 -17.55 -9.08
N ALA A 199 -6.61 -16.59 -8.51
CA ALA A 199 -6.02 -15.44 -7.83
C ALA A 199 -5.48 -15.77 -6.42
N VAL A 200 -6.18 -16.64 -5.67
CA VAL A 200 -5.83 -16.96 -4.28
C VAL A 200 -4.46 -17.65 -4.13
N PRO A 201 -4.09 -18.66 -4.95
CA PRO A 201 -2.78 -19.32 -4.82
C PRO A 201 -1.62 -18.36 -5.09
N GLY A 202 -1.76 -17.49 -6.10
CA GLY A 202 -0.77 -16.48 -6.41
C GLY A 202 -0.64 -15.45 -5.29
N ALA A 203 -1.77 -14.98 -4.76
CA ALA A 203 -1.75 -14.01 -3.67
C ALA A 203 -1.16 -14.59 -2.39
N LEU A 204 -1.45 -15.86 -2.08
CA LEU A 204 -0.86 -16.59 -0.96
C LEU A 204 0.66 -16.67 -1.12
N LEU A 205 1.16 -17.17 -2.25
CA LEU A 205 2.60 -17.27 -2.51
C LEU A 205 3.32 -15.93 -2.35
N THR A 206 2.80 -14.88 -3.00
CA THR A 206 3.40 -13.54 -2.94
C THR A 206 3.35 -12.96 -1.52
N SER A 207 2.23 -13.15 -0.81
CA SER A 207 2.10 -12.69 0.58
C SER A 207 3.04 -13.41 1.54
N VAL A 208 3.25 -14.71 1.37
CA VAL A 208 4.18 -15.50 2.18
C VAL A 208 5.62 -15.09 1.90
N PHE A 209 6.00 -14.93 0.63
CA PHE A 209 7.32 -14.41 0.27
C PHE A 209 7.59 -13.03 0.89
N PHE A 210 6.60 -12.14 0.83
CA PHE A 210 6.72 -10.81 1.42
C PHE A 210 6.82 -10.83 2.95
N GLN A 211 6.17 -11.80 3.62
CA GLN A 211 6.25 -11.95 5.08
C GLN A 211 7.56 -12.58 5.57
N VAL A 212 8.26 -13.30 4.71
CA VAL A 212 9.53 -13.98 5.05
C VAL A 212 10.75 -13.12 4.71
N SER A 213 10.57 -12.09 3.86
CA SER A 213 11.61 -11.12 3.47
C SER A 213 11.73 -10.01 4.51
#